data_AF-A0AA44XX73-F1
#
_entry.id   AF-A0AA44XX73-F1
#
_cell.length_a   1.000
_cell.length_b   1.000
_cell.length_c   1.000
_cell.angle_alpha   90.00
_cell.angle_beta   90.00
_cell.angle_gamma   90.00
#
_symmetry.space_group_name_H-M   'P 1'
#
loop_
_entity.id
_entity.type
_entity.pdbx_description
1 polymer ?
#
loop_
_entity_poly.entity_id
_entity_poly.type
_entity_poly.pdbx_seq_one_letter_code
_entity_poly.pdbx_strand_id
1 'polypeptide(L)'
;MLVFSALFVTIWAWVAHAFPERVPPRVGADFSVFWTASYLMLHGSPAQAYDFSAFSRLSAARFDTLRHGAFAPWLYPPTYLLLVTPLALLPFALAYPLFVALGVGVLGCAAWRVAGLGAVAGASRAGALALVAAPCVFVTATLGQNAFLTASCAALAVYWAERRPLWAGLCIGLLSVKPQMALLFPFVLIAARAWRTLAWAALASAAFVALSVLVCGAESLRLFVASAGLARSIVLEHGVVFWLVSPTPFAALRLAGVPLNAAYAAHAGVAAIAAACVAWAGTRDVRVRAAVLAVARRRAARAQPR
;
A
#
# COMPACT_ATOMS: atom_id res chain seq x y z
N MET A 1 -13.63 8.41 19.20
CA MET A 1 -12.27 8.01 18.79
C MET A 1 -11.60 7.20 19.89
N LEU A 2 -11.23 7.77 21.03
CA LEU A 2 -10.55 7.04 22.13
C LEU A 2 -11.29 5.79 22.64
N VAL A 3 -12.62 5.85 22.81
CA VAL A 3 -13.43 4.69 23.23
C VAL A 3 -13.39 3.56 22.20
N PHE A 4 -13.50 3.87 20.90
CA PHE A 4 -13.36 2.88 19.84
C PHE A 4 -11.96 2.27 19.79
N SER A 5 -10.93 3.07 20.03
CA SER A 5 -9.54 2.61 20.11
C SER A 5 -9.32 1.68 21.30
N ALA A 6 -9.84 2.05 22.48
CA ALA A 6 -9.77 1.22 23.68
C ALA A 6 -10.49 -0.11 23.45
N LEU A 7 -11.73 -0.09 22.94
CA LEU A 7 -12.47 -1.29 22.56
C LEU A 7 -11.70 -2.16 21.57
N PHE A 8 -11.12 -1.55 20.53
CA PHE A 8 -10.32 -2.26 19.53
C PHE A 8 -9.11 -2.96 20.16
N VAL A 9 -8.33 -2.25 20.99
CA VAL A 9 -7.16 -2.82 21.67
C VAL A 9 -7.56 -3.92 22.65
N THR A 10 -8.66 -3.74 23.39
CA THR A 10 -9.19 -4.76 24.30
C THR A 10 -9.62 -6.02 23.55
N ILE A 11 -10.36 -5.87 22.44
CA ILE A 11 -10.75 -6.99 21.58
C ILE A 11 -9.50 -7.69 21.02
N TRP A 12 -8.52 -6.92 20.54
CA TRP A 12 -7.29 -7.48 19.99
C TRP A 12 -6.49 -8.27 21.03
N ALA A 13 -6.34 -7.72 22.24
CA ALA A 13 -5.68 -8.40 23.36
C ALA A 13 -6.44 -9.65 23.80
N TRP A 14 -7.77 -9.59 23.86
CA TRP A 14 -8.61 -10.73 24.18
C TRP A 14 -8.48 -11.84 23.13
N VAL A 15 -8.54 -11.52 21.83
CA VAL A 15 -8.36 -12.50 20.75
C VAL A 15 -6.97 -13.13 20.81
N ALA A 16 -5.92 -12.33 21.03
CA ALA A 16 -4.55 -12.83 21.15
C ALA A 16 -4.38 -13.78 22.34
N HIS A 17 -5.05 -13.50 23.46
CA HIS A 17 -5.01 -14.34 24.65
C HIS A 17 -5.87 -15.61 24.54
N ALA A 18 -7.09 -15.48 24.00
CA ALA A 18 -8.06 -16.58 23.90
C ALA A 18 -7.71 -17.59 22.79
N PHE A 19 -6.96 -17.18 21.76
CA PHE A 19 -6.58 -18.04 20.65
C PHE A 19 -5.06 -18.02 20.39
N PRO A 20 -4.25 -18.55 21.33
CA PRO A 20 -2.79 -18.54 21.20
C PRO A 20 -2.30 -19.35 20.00
N GLU A 21 -3.03 -20.37 19.54
CA GLU A 21 -2.69 -21.14 18.32
C GLU A 21 -2.98 -20.37 17.02
N ARG A 22 -3.78 -19.30 17.09
CA ARG A 22 -4.14 -18.41 15.97
C ARG A 22 -3.38 -17.08 16.06
N VAL A 23 -2.13 -17.12 16.57
CA VAL A 23 -1.28 -15.95 16.88
C VAL A 23 -1.44 -14.86 15.82
N PRO A 24 -1.91 -13.64 16.16
CA PRO A 24 -1.76 -12.50 15.26
C PRO A 24 -0.28 -12.33 14.91
N PRO A 25 0.07 -11.77 13.73
CA PRO A 25 1.46 -11.62 13.35
C PRO A 25 2.23 -10.93 14.48
N ARG A 26 3.38 -11.49 14.85
CA ARG A 26 4.18 -10.99 15.97
C ARG A 26 4.65 -9.56 15.66
N VAL A 27 4.98 -8.82 16.72
CA VAL A 27 5.45 -7.44 16.59
C VAL A 27 6.60 -7.36 15.57
N GLY A 28 6.47 -6.45 14.60
CA GLY A 28 7.44 -6.27 13.52
C GLY A 28 7.46 -7.38 12.46
N ALA A 29 6.41 -8.20 12.34
CA ALA A 29 6.34 -9.27 11.33
C ALA A 29 6.57 -8.74 9.90
N ASP A 30 5.89 -7.67 9.49
CA ASP A 30 6.08 -7.11 8.15
C ASP A 30 7.41 -6.37 8.02
N PHE A 31 7.87 -5.71 9.09
CA PHE A 31 9.18 -5.08 9.10
C PHE A 31 10.33 -6.10 8.99
N SER A 32 10.16 -7.32 9.49
CA SER A 32 11.15 -8.40 9.35
C SER A 32 11.39 -8.77 7.88
N VAL A 33 10.35 -8.69 7.04
CA VAL A 33 10.47 -8.86 5.58
C VAL A 33 11.29 -7.73 4.99
N PHE A 34 11.05 -6.47 5.40
CA PHE A 34 11.82 -5.31 4.91
C PHE A 34 13.28 -5.37 5.33
N TRP A 35 13.55 -5.73 6.59
CA TRP A 35 14.90 -5.87 7.12
C TRP A 35 15.63 -7.04 6.45
N THR A 36 14.97 -8.18 6.22
CA THR A 36 15.56 -9.32 5.51
C THR A 36 15.97 -8.94 4.08
N ALA A 37 15.09 -8.25 3.35
CA ALA A 37 15.38 -7.79 1.99
C ALA A 37 16.55 -6.80 1.97
N SER A 38 16.55 -5.86 2.91
CA SER A 38 17.66 -4.92 3.12
C SER A 38 18.97 -5.65 3.43
N TYR A 39 18.95 -6.69 4.26
CA TYR A 39 20.13 -7.47 4.60
C TYR A 39 20.68 -8.22 3.38
N LEU A 40 19.83 -8.85 2.58
CA LEU A 40 20.22 -9.52 1.32
C LEU A 40 20.78 -8.53 0.29
N MET A 41 20.21 -7.33 0.22
CA MET A 41 20.71 -6.26 -0.64
C MET A 41 22.14 -5.82 -0.24
N LEU A 42 22.45 -5.79 1.05
CA LEU A 42 23.76 -5.35 1.57
C LEU A 42 24.83 -6.45 1.60
N HIS A 43 24.45 -7.71 1.86
CA HIS A 43 25.40 -8.81 2.13
C HIS A 43 25.36 -9.94 1.09
N GLY A 44 24.40 -9.89 0.15
CA GLY A 44 24.20 -10.89 -0.87
C GLY A 44 24.09 -10.25 -2.24
N SER A 45 23.18 -10.78 -3.07
CA SER A 45 22.83 -10.15 -4.34
C SER A 45 21.38 -9.64 -4.30
N PRO A 46 21.05 -8.54 -5.02
CA PRO A 46 19.69 -8.03 -5.09
C PRO A 46 18.67 -9.08 -5.56
N ALA A 47 19.08 -10.00 -6.44
CA ALA A 47 18.25 -11.09 -6.95
C ALA A 47 17.85 -12.09 -5.86
N GLN A 48 18.69 -12.32 -4.84
CA GLN A 48 18.38 -13.23 -3.72
C GLN A 48 17.16 -12.78 -2.91
N ALA A 49 16.84 -11.49 -2.90
CA ALA A 49 15.60 -11.01 -2.26
C ALA A 49 14.35 -11.65 -2.89
N TYR A 50 14.40 -12.00 -4.17
CA TYR A 50 13.29 -12.61 -4.91
C TYR A 50 13.36 -14.14 -4.98
N ASP A 51 14.45 -14.76 -4.52
CA ASP A 51 14.53 -16.21 -4.35
C ASP A 51 13.81 -16.59 -3.05
N PHE A 52 12.67 -17.25 -3.18
CA PHE A 52 11.85 -17.67 -2.05
C PHE A 52 12.63 -18.53 -1.04
N SER A 53 13.45 -19.46 -1.53
CA SER A 53 14.19 -20.39 -0.66
C SER A 53 15.29 -19.65 0.11
N ALA A 54 16.04 -18.77 -0.57
CA ALA A 54 17.06 -17.96 0.08
C ALA A 54 16.46 -17.02 1.13
N PHE A 55 15.37 -16.34 0.76
CA PHE A 55 14.66 -15.41 1.63
C PHE A 55 14.10 -16.10 2.87
N SER A 56 13.34 -17.20 2.68
CA SER A 56 12.74 -17.95 3.78
C SER A 56 13.77 -18.55 4.73
N ARG A 57 14.90 -19.07 4.23
CA ARG A 57 15.99 -19.57 5.09
C ARG A 57 16.57 -18.47 5.95
N LEU A 58 16.85 -17.30 5.38
CA LEU A 58 17.41 -16.18 6.12
C LEU A 58 16.41 -15.64 7.16
N SER A 59 15.15 -15.45 6.77
CA SER A 59 14.12 -14.97 7.69
C SER A 59 13.93 -15.94 8.86
N ALA A 60 13.84 -17.25 8.61
CA ALA A 60 13.70 -18.26 9.66
C ALA A 60 14.92 -18.33 10.59
N ALA A 61 16.13 -18.12 10.07
CA ALA A 61 17.36 -18.14 10.87
C ALA A 61 17.51 -16.91 11.79
N ARG A 62 16.84 -15.79 11.48
CA ARG A 62 16.99 -14.52 12.20
C ARG A 62 15.77 -14.11 13.00
N PHE A 63 14.60 -14.60 12.63
CA PHE A 63 13.34 -14.14 13.20
C PHE A 63 12.42 -15.31 13.51
N ASP A 64 12.01 -15.37 14.78
CA ASP A 64 10.84 -16.16 15.21
C ASP A 64 9.55 -15.31 15.11
N THR A 65 9.58 -14.18 14.40
CA THR A 65 8.40 -13.30 14.23
C THR A 65 7.41 -13.81 13.19
N LEU A 66 7.89 -14.60 12.24
CA LEU A 66 7.08 -15.27 11.23
C LEU A 66 6.69 -16.65 11.75
N ARG A 67 5.45 -17.08 11.51
CA ARG A 67 5.04 -18.46 11.85
C ARG A 67 5.89 -19.44 11.05
N HIS A 68 6.22 -20.58 11.64
CA HIS A 68 6.88 -21.66 10.93
C HIS A 68 6.04 -22.08 9.72
N GLY A 69 6.64 -22.08 8.52
CA GLY A 69 5.93 -22.33 7.26
C GLY A 69 5.12 -21.16 6.69
N ALA A 70 5.20 -19.96 7.28
CA ALA A 70 4.52 -18.78 6.75
C ALA A 70 5.12 -18.36 5.39
N PHE A 71 4.25 -18.22 4.40
CA PHE A 71 4.61 -17.66 3.11
C PHE A 71 4.74 -16.14 3.22
N ALA A 72 5.96 -15.65 3.47
CA ALA A 72 6.29 -14.23 3.59
C ALA A 72 7.44 -13.80 2.66
N PRO A 73 7.30 -13.97 1.33
CA PRO A 73 8.31 -13.51 0.38
C PRO A 73 8.40 -11.98 0.29
N TRP A 74 9.51 -11.51 -0.25
CA TRP A 74 9.59 -10.16 -0.79
C TRP A 74 8.78 -10.04 -2.08
N LEU A 75 7.73 -9.21 -2.06
CA LEU A 75 6.81 -8.99 -3.19
C LEU A 75 6.82 -7.56 -3.73
N TYR A 76 7.86 -6.80 -3.40
CA TYR A 76 7.97 -5.39 -3.77
C TYR A 76 8.93 -5.19 -4.94
N PRO A 77 8.73 -4.14 -5.76
CA PRO A 77 9.63 -3.84 -6.87
C PRO A 77 11.05 -3.46 -6.39
N PRO A 78 12.06 -3.53 -7.27
CA PRO A 78 13.43 -3.10 -6.96
C PRO A 78 13.52 -1.65 -6.49
N THR A 79 12.59 -0.78 -6.89
CA THR A 79 12.49 0.59 -6.39
C THR A 79 12.30 0.65 -4.88
N TYR A 80 11.50 -0.24 -4.30
CA TYR A 80 11.35 -0.31 -2.86
C TYR A 80 12.54 -1.00 -2.19
N LEU A 81 13.17 -1.96 -2.86
CA LEU A 81 14.37 -2.63 -2.37
C LEU A 81 15.47 -1.61 -2.07
N LEU A 82 15.68 -0.65 -3.00
CA LEU A 82 16.60 0.47 -2.80
C LEU A 82 16.26 1.34 -1.59
N LEU A 83 14.97 1.64 -1.38
CA LEU A 83 14.55 2.51 -0.28
C LEU A 83 14.73 1.84 1.08
N VAL A 84 14.59 0.53 1.16
CA VAL A 84 14.76 -0.21 2.41
C VAL A 84 16.21 -0.64 2.66
N THR A 85 17.11 -0.58 1.67
CA THR A 85 18.54 -0.91 1.80
C THR A 85 19.20 -0.41 3.09
N PRO A 86 19.01 0.84 3.57
CA PRO A 86 19.69 1.30 4.78
C PRO A 86 19.17 0.69 6.09
N LEU A 87 18.03 -0.03 6.08
CA LEU A 87 17.42 -0.53 7.32
C LEU A 87 18.30 -1.55 8.06
N ALA A 88 18.99 -2.43 7.33
CA ALA A 88 19.87 -3.45 7.90
C ALA A 88 21.28 -2.96 8.22
N LEU A 89 21.56 -1.66 8.05
CA LEU A 89 22.73 -1.02 8.68
C LEU A 89 22.59 -0.97 10.20
N LEU A 90 21.36 -1.06 10.71
CA LEU A 90 21.07 -1.14 12.13
C LEU A 90 20.54 -2.53 12.50
N PRO A 91 20.83 -3.02 13.72
CA PRO A 91 20.15 -4.19 14.28
C PRO A 91 18.63 -4.01 14.25
N PHE A 92 17.89 -5.10 14.03
CA PHE A 92 16.42 -5.09 13.96
C PHE A 92 15.77 -4.35 15.14
N ALA A 93 16.28 -4.56 16.36
CA ALA A 93 15.77 -3.95 17.59
C ALA A 93 15.83 -2.41 17.59
N LEU A 94 16.73 -1.81 16.81
CA LEU A 94 16.85 -0.36 16.64
C LEU A 94 16.14 0.11 15.36
N ALA A 95 16.29 -0.63 14.27
CA ALA A 95 15.72 -0.28 12.97
C ALA A 95 14.19 -0.23 13.00
N TYR A 96 13.55 -1.20 13.68
CA TYR A 96 12.09 -1.30 13.77
C TYR A 96 11.44 -0.11 14.47
N PRO A 97 11.78 0.22 15.73
CA PRO A 97 11.16 1.36 16.42
C PRO A 97 11.46 2.68 15.72
N LEU A 98 12.67 2.84 15.14
CA LEU A 98 13.01 4.02 14.36
C LEU A 98 12.14 4.17 13.11
N PHE A 99 11.94 3.08 12.36
CA PHE A 99 11.07 3.06 11.19
C PHE A 99 9.63 3.45 11.53
N VAL A 100 9.09 2.89 12.62
CA VAL A 100 7.74 3.22 13.10
C VAL A 100 7.65 4.68 13.54
N ALA A 101 8.61 5.16 14.35
CA ALA A 101 8.61 6.53 14.85
C ALA A 101 8.71 7.56 13.71
N LEU A 102 9.59 7.32 12.73
CA LEU A 102 9.70 8.16 11.54
C LEU A 102 8.41 8.13 10.71
N GLY A 103 7.83 6.94 10.50
CA GLY A 103 6.56 6.80 9.77
C GLY A 103 5.43 7.59 10.42
N VAL A 104 5.23 7.43 11.73
CA VAL A 104 4.21 8.18 12.48
C VAL A 104 4.49 9.68 12.43
N GLY A 105 5.74 10.11 12.59
CA GLY A 105 6.13 11.52 12.52
C GLY A 105 5.85 12.16 11.15
N VAL A 106 6.16 11.46 10.06
CA VAL A 106 5.88 11.92 8.69
C VAL A 106 4.37 11.95 8.43
N LEU A 107 3.62 10.95 8.89
CA LEU A 107 2.15 10.94 8.77
C LEU A 107 1.52 12.08 9.57
N GLY A 108 1.99 12.34 10.79
CA GLY A 108 1.55 13.46 11.59
C GLY A 108 1.82 14.80 10.92
N CYS A 109 3.03 14.99 10.37
CA CYS A 109 3.38 16.16 9.59
C CYS A 109 2.49 16.35 8.35
N ALA A 110 2.21 15.27 7.62
CA ALA A 110 1.34 15.30 6.43
C ALA A 110 -0.11 15.64 6.81
N ALA A 111 -0.66 14.95 7.82
CA ALA A 111 -2.00 15.21 8.33
C ALA A 111 -2.14 16.65 8.83
N TRP A 112 -1.15 17.16 9.57
CA TRP A 112 -1.15 18.53 10.09
C TRP A 112 -1.19 19.57 8.98
N ARG A 113 -0.43 19.36 7.89
CA ARG A 113 -0.43 20.25 6.73
C ARG A 113 -1.72 20.17 5.92
N VAL A 114 -2.25 18.97 5.70
CA VAL A 114 -3.44 18.75 4.88
C VAL A 114 -4.70 19.25 5.59
N ALA A 115 -4.84 18.96 6.88
CA ALA A 115 -6.01 19.32 7.66
C ALA A 115 -6.00 20.77 8.17
N GLY A 116 -4.93 21.54 7.93
CA GLY A 116 -4.83 22.94 8.37
C GLY A 116 -4.82 23.11 9.90
N LEU A 117 -4.53 22.05 10.65
CA LEU A 117 -4.63 21.99 12.11
C LEU A 117 -3.65 22.94 12.83
N GLY A 118 -2.69 23.54 12.11
CA GLY A 118 -1.81 24.58 12.64
C GLY A 118 -2.51 25.93 12.86
N ALA A 119 -3.68 26.16 12.26
CA ALA A 119 -4.43 27.40 12.39
C ALA A 119 -5.38 27.42 13.61
N VAL A 120 -5.54 26.29 14.32
CA VAL A 120 -6.51 26.15 15.41
C VAL A 120 -5.77 25.89 16.74
N ALA A 121 -5.89 26.82 17.68
CA ALA A 121 -5.30 26.70 19.01
C ALA A 121 -5.83 25.43 19.73
N GLY A 122 -4.93 24.61 20.28
CA GLY A 122 -5.28 23.37 20.99
C GLY A 122 -5.54 22.14 20.10
N ALA A 123 -5.75 22.32 18.79
CA ALA A 123 -5.99 21.22 17.85
C ALA A 123 -4.74 20.34 17.63
N SER A 124 -3.54 20.84 17.92
CA SER A 124 -2.28 20.09 17.77
C SER A 124 -2.17 18.91 18.74
N ARG A 125 -2.48 19.12 20.03
CA ARG A 125 -2.43 18.06 21.05
C ARG A 125 -3.54 17.02 20.83
N ALA A 126 -4.77 17.49 20.59
CA ALA A 126 -5.89 16.62 20.31
C ALA A 126 -5.68 15.81 19.01
N GLY A 127 -5.14 16.43 17.96
CA GLY A 127 -4.80 15.77 16.70
C GLY A 127 -3.68 14.73 16.85
N ALA A 128 -2.63 15.03 17.62
CA ALA A 128 -1.56 14.08 17.92
C ALA A 128 -2.08 12.86 18.72
N LEU A 129 -2.91 13.11 19.74
CA LEU A 129 -3.57 12.05 20.52
C LEU A 129 -4.50 11.20 19.63
N ALA A 130 -5.29 11.84 18.76
CA ALA A 130 -6.18 11.13 17.85
C ALA A 130 -5.40 10.27 16.83
N LEU A 131 -4.26 10.76 16.34
CA LEU A 131 -3.39 10.01 15.43
C LEU A 131 -2.81 8.78 16.11
N VAL A 132 -2.18 8.94 17.28
CA VAL A 132 -1.56 7.82 18.01
C VAL A 132 -2.60 6.82 18.47
N ALA A 133 -3.78 7.28 18.86
CA ALA A 133 -4.88 6.41 19.27
C ALA A 133 -5.59 5.73 18.09
N ALA A 134 -5.35 6.12 16.83
CA ALA A 134 -6.09 5.55 15.71
C ALA A 134 -5.77 4.04 15.55
N PRO A 135 -6.78 3.15 15.45
CA PRO A 135 -6.56 1.72 15.29
C PRO A 135 -5.66 1.36 14.10
N CYS A 136 -5.77 2.11 13.00
CA CYS A 136 -4.91 1.91 11.82
C CYS A 136 -3.44 2.22 12.11
N VAL A 137 -3.15 3.22 12.95
CA VAL A 137 -1.79 3.55 13.39
C VAL A 137 -1.27 2.47 14.31
N PHE A 138 -2.08 1.99 15.26
CA PHE A 138 -1.71 0.85 16.11
C PHE A 138 -1.35 -0.39 15.28
N VAL A 139 -2.21 -0.83 14.36
CA VAL A 139 -1.94 -2.03 13.54
C VAL A 139 -0.71 -1.85 12.65
N THR A 140 -0.61 -0.70 11.98
CA THR A 140 0.52 -0.40 11.09
C THR A 140 1.85 -0.35 11.86
N ALA A 141 1.84 0.26 13.05
CA ALA A 141 3.00 0.32 13.93
C ALA A 141 3.38 -1.08 14.42
N THR A 142 2.44 -1.83 14.99
CA THR A 142 2.67 -3.19 15.52
C THR A 142 3.24 -4.14 14.47
N LEU A 143 2.76 -4.08 13.24
CA LEU A 143 3.28 -4.93 12.16
C LEU A 143 4.58 -4.37 11.54
N GLY A 144 4.82 -3.06 11.67
CA GLY A 144 5.92 -2.36 11.04
C GLY A 144 5.73 -2.16 9.54
N GLN A 145 4.50 -1.85 9.13
CA GLN A 145 4.11 -1.64 7.75
C GLN A 145 4.54 -0.26 7.22
N ASN A 146 4.79 -0.17 5.91
CA ASN A 146 5.16 1.08 5.24
C ASN A 146 3.98 2.00 4.92
N ALA A 147 2.77 1.65 5.38
CA ALA A 147 1.54 2.38 5.07
C ALA A 147 1.61 3.86 5.51
N PHE A 148 2.33 4.16 6.59
CA PHE A 148 2.58 5.53 7.03
C PHE A 148 3.27 6.37 5.94
N LEU A 149 4.33 5.84 5.33
CA LEU A 149 5.11 6.53 4.31
C LEU A 149 4.27 6.70 3.03
N THR A 150 3.58 5.65 2.60
CA THR A 150 2.76 5.70 1.37
C THR A 150 1.53 6.59 1.53
N ALA A 151 0.85 6.56 2.68
CA ALA A 151 -0.27 7.45 2.96
C ALA A 151 0.18 8.92 3.01
N SER A 152 1.34 9.19 3.63
CA SER A 152 1.92 10.54 3.68
C SER A 152 2.28 11.06 2.29
N CYS A 153 2.93 10.24 1.45
CA CYS A 153 3.24 10.61 0.08
C CYS A 153 1.97 10.90 -0.72
N ALA A 154 0.94 10.07 -0.61
CA ALA A 154 -0.34 10.30 -1.28
C ALA A 154 -1.01 11.60 -0.83
N ALA A 155 -1.07 11.85 0.49
CA ALA A 155 -1.68 13.05 1.05
C ALA A 155 -0.93 14.33 0.66
N LEU A 156 0.41 14.31 0.75
CA LEU A 156 1.26 15.43 0.35
C LEU A 156 1.25 15.67 -1.16
N ALA A 157 1.16 14.61 -1.98
CA ALA A 157 1.02 14.72 -3.42
C ALA A 157 -0.24 15.51 -3.80
N VAL A 158 -1.38 15.17 -3.20
CA VAL A 158 -2.64 15.91 -3.40
C VAL A 158 -2.52 17.35 -2.90
N TYR A 159 -1.98 17.54 -1.69
CA TYR A 159 -1.84 18.87 -1.07
C TYR A 159 -0.96 19.84 -1.89
N TRP A 160 0.09 19.32 -2.53
CA TRP A 160 1.03 20.11 -3.32
C TRP A 160 0.74 20.13 -4.83
N ALA A 161 -0.25 19.36 -5.31
CA ALA A 161 -0.48 19.13 -6.73
C ALA A 161 -0.55 20.41 -7.56
N GLU A 162 -1.15 21.48 -7.04
CA GLU A 162 -1.29 22.77 -7.74
C GLU A 162 -0.22 23.80 -7.31
N ARG A 163 0.24 23.73 -6.05
CA ARG A 163 1.10 24.76 -5.45
C ARG A 163 2.60 24.51 -5.65
N ARG A 164 3.00 23.24 -5.66
CA ARG A 164 4.40 22.77 -5.66
C ARG A 164 4.53 21.50 -6.50
N PRO A 165 4.42 21.61 -7.84
CA PRO A 165 4.31 20.46 -8.74
C PRO A 165 5.50 19.51 -8.68
N LEU A 166 6.71 20.03 -8.41
CA LEU A 166 7.92 19.22 -8.22
C LEU A 166 7.77 18.28 -7.01
N TRP A 167 7.42 18.82 -5.84
CA TRP A 167 7.29 18.05 -4.60
C TRP A 167 6.14 17.05 -4.67
N ALA A 168 5.02 17.45 -5.28
CA ALA A 168 3.92 16.53 -5.56
C ALA A 168 4.36 15.38 -6.49
N GLY A 169 5.10 15.69 -7.56
CA GLY A 169 5.65 14.70 -8.48
C GLY A 169 6.63 13.74 -7.79
N LEU A 170 7.51 14.23 -6.92
CA LEU A 170 8.42 13.39 -6.13
C LEU A 170 7.66 12.45 -5.19
N CYS A 171 6.64 12.94 -4.49
CA CYS A 171 5.78 12.09 -3.65
C CYS A 171 5.08 10.99 -4.47
N ILE A 172 4.59 11.31 -5.67
CA ILE A 172 3.98 10.31 -6.57
C ILE A 172 5.04 9.32 -7.09
N GLY A 173 6.24 9.79 -7.42
CA GLY A 173 7.36 8.93 -7.80
C GLY A 173 7.74 7.95 -6.70
N LEU A 174 7.77 8.40 -5.44
CA LEU A 174 8.00 7.54 -4.28
C LEU A 174 6.88 6.49 -4.08
N LEU A 175 5.66 6.75 -4.54
CA LEU A 175 4.59 5.75 -4.51
C LEU A 175 4.79 4.60 -5.50
N SER A 176 5.76 4.69 -6.42
CA SER A 176 6.12 3.60 -7.34
C SER A 176 6.59 2.33 -6.61
N VAL A 177 6.92 2.44 -5.31
CA VAL A 177 7.15 1.30 -4.40
C VAL A 177 5.94 0.38 -4.28
N LYS A 178 4.73 0.94 -4.49
CA LYS A 178 3.46 0.22 -4.60
C LYS A 178 2.78 0.68 -5.89
N PRO A 179 3.13 0.07 -7.05
CA PRO A 179 2.66 0.53 -8.36
C PRO A 179 1.15 0.75 -8.43
N GLN A 180 0.36 -0.12 -7.77
CA GLN A 180 -1.09 0.00 -7.68
C GLN A 180 -1.58 1.30 -7.02
N MET A 181 -0.82 1.89 -6.10
CA MET A 181 -1.17 3.17 -5.47
C MET A 181 -0.80 4.36 -6.37
N ALA A 182 0.33 4.27 -7.08
CA ALA A 182 0.75 5.31 -8.02
C ALA A 182 -0.14 5.37 -9.27
N LEU A 183 -0.73 4.24 -9.68
CA LEU A 183 -1.49 4.10 -10.93
C LEU A 183 -2.70 5.04 -11.04
N LEU A 184 -3.32 5.43 -9.91
CA LEU A 184 -4.48 6.33 -9.92
C LEU A 184 -4.09 7.78 -10.24
N PHE A 185 -2.88 8.21 -9.86
CA PHE A 185 -2.46 9.61 -9.96
C PHE A 185 -2.42 10.17 -11.38
N PRO A 186 -1.88 9.47 -12.41
CA PRO A 186 -1.91 9.96 -13.78
C PRO A 186 -3.32 10.35 -14.26
N PHE A 187 -4.33 9.52 -13.99
CA PHE A 187 -5.70 9.80 -14.38
C PHE A 187 -6.27 11.04 -13.68
N VAL A 188 -6.01 11.16 -12.37
CA VAL A 188 -6.45 12.32 -11.57
C VAL A 188 -5.77 13.60 -12.04
N LEU A 189 -4.46 13.57 -12.30
CA LEU A 189 -3.69 14.74 -12.75
C LEU A 189 -4.08 15.18 -14.17
N ILE A 190 -4.36 14.25 -15.07
CA ILE A 190 -4.89 14.56 -16.41
C ILE A 190 -6.26 15.22 -16.30
N ALA A 191 -7.17 14.66 -15.48
CA ALA A 191 -8.49 15.23 -15.25
C ALA A 191 -8.42 16.64 -14.62
N ALA A 192 -7.49 16.85 -13.70
CA ALA A 192 -7.20 18.15 -13.09
C ALA A 192 -6.38 19.10 -13.97
N ARG A 193 -5.96 18.67 -15.18
CA ARG A 193 -5.06 19.42 -16.08
C ARG A 193 -3.74 19.85 -15.41
N ALA A 194 -3.28 19.10 -14.42
CA ALA A 194 -2.06 19.34 -13.66
C ALA A 194 -0.81 18.79 -14.39
N TRP A 195 -0.60 19.22 -15.64
CA TRP A 195 0.43 18.68 -16.54
C TRP A 195 1.85 18.78 -15.98
N ARG A 196 2.17 19.86 -15.26
CA ARG A 196 3.49 20.04 -14.62
C ARG A 196 3.74 18.97 -13.57
N THR A 197 2.76 18.70 -12.72
CA THR A 197 2.85 17.67 -11.67
C THR A 197 2.94 16.28 -12.30
N LEU A 198 2.19 16.04 -13.37
CA LEU A 198 2.28 14.79 -14.14
C LEU A 198 3.69 14.58 -14.71
N ALA A 199 4.29 15.61 -15.30
CA ALA A 199 5.66 15.54 -15.83
C ALA A 199 6.68 15.23 -14.74
N TRP A 200 6.61 15.91 -13.59
CA TRP A 200 7.50 15.64 -12.46
C TRP A 200 7.28 14.25 -11.86
N ALA A 201 6.03 13.77 -11.78
CA ALA A 201 5.71 12.42 -11.34
C ALA A 201 6.30 11.36 -12.28
N ALA A 202 6.17 11.57 -13.59
CA ALA A 202 6.74 10.69 -14.60
C ALA A 202 8.27 10.67 -14.53
N LEU A 203 8.90 11.85 -14.44
CA LEU A 203 10.36 11.98 -14.33
C LEU A 203 10.89 11.31 -13.04
N ALA A 204 10.27 11.59 -11.90
CA ALA A 204 10.65 10.99 -10.62
C ALA A 204 10.50 9.45 -10.67
N SER A 205 9.36 8.95 -11.15
CA SER A 205 9.11 7.51 -11.27
C SER A 205 10.12 6.84 -12.19
N ALA A 206 10.40 7.44 -13.36
CA ALA A 206 11.38 6.94 -14.32
C ALA A 206 12.79 6.94 -13.73
N ALA A 207 13.18 8.00 -13.03
CA ALA A 207 14.48 8.08 -12.34
C ALA A 207 14.61 7.01 -11.25
N PHE A 208 13.57 6.80 -10.43
CA PHE A 208 13.57 5.74 -9.41
C PHE A 208 13.68 4.35 -10.03
N VAL A 209 12.93 4.07 -11.09
CA VAL A 209 12.98 2.78 -11.80
C VAL A 209 14.36 2.60 -12.43
N ALA A 210 14.89 3.59 -13.14
CA ALA A 210 16.21 3.53 -13.77
C ALA A 210 17.32 3.30 -12.73
N LEU A 211 17.29 4.02 -11.61
CA LEU A 211 18.23 3.83 -10.51
C LEU A 211 18.11 2.42 -9.91
N SER A 212 16.89 1.90 -9.76
CA SER A 212 16.67 0.54 -9.26
C SER A 212 17.21 -0.52 -10.21
N VAL A 213 17.08 -0.34 -11.52
CA VAL A 213 17.64 -1.26 -12.51
C VAL A 213 19.17 -1.16 -12.54
N LEU A 214 19.73 0.04 -12.43
CA LEU A 214 21.17 0.26 -12.40
C LEU A 214 21.83 -0.41 -11.19
N VAL A 215 21.21 -0.31 -10.01
CA VAL A 215 21.78 -0.79 -8.75
C VAL A 215 21.39 -2.24 -8.45
N CYS A 216 20.13 -2.64 -8.68
CA CYS A 216 19.65 -3.99 -8.41
C CYS A 216 19.79 -4.95 -9.61
N GLY A 217 20.13 -4.44 -10.79
CA GLY A 217 20.16 -5.21 -12.03
C GLY A 217 18.77 -5.44 -12.64
N ALA A 218 18.73 -5.56 -13.98
CA ALA A 218 17.50 -5.86 -14.72
C ALA A 218 16.88 -7.22 -14.34
N GLU A 219 17.70 -8.16 -13.87
CA GLU A 219 17.23 -9.45 -13.38
C GLU A 219 16.27 -9.31 -12.19
N SER A 220 16.57 -8.43 -11.24
CA SER A 220 15.69 -8.19 -10.08
C SER A 220 14.30 -7.70 -10.50
N LEU A 221 14.22 -6.90 -11.57
CA LEU A 221 12.94 -6.46 -12.13
C LEU A 221 12.17 -7.63 -12.76
N ARG A 222 12.84 -8.50 -13.51
CA ARG A 222 12.25 -9.71 -14.09
C ARG A 222 11.73 -10.66 -13.01
N LEU A 223 12.53 -10.88 -11.96
CA LEU A 223 12.16 -11.73 -10.83
C LEU A 223 10.99 -11.13 -10.05
N PHE A 224 10.96 -9.81 -9.83
CA PHE A 224 9.79 -9.13 -9.25
C PHE A 224 8.51 -9.43 -10.03
N VAL A 225 8.53 -9.30 -11.36
CA VAL A 225 7.36 -9.57 -12.21
C VAL A 225 6.93 -11.03 -12.09
N ALA A 226 7.87 -11.97 -12.06
CA ALA A 226 7.59 -13.39 -11.87
C ALA A 226 6.97 -13.67 -10.48
N SER A 227 7.55 -13.12 -9.42
CA SER A 227 7.06 -13.26 -8.04
C SER A 227 5.69 -12.61 -7.85
N ALA A 228 5.41 -11.49 -8.52
CA ALA A 228 4.08 -10.88 -8.54
C ALA A 228 3.04 -11.78 -9.22
N GLY A 229 3.41 -12.46 -10.31
CA GLY A 229 2.57 -13.45 -10.97
C GLY A 229 2.26 -14.66 -10.07
N LEU A 230 3.25 -15.15 -9.34
CA LEU A 230 3.09 -16.23 -8.37
C LEU A 230 2.25 -15.81 -7.16
N ALA A 231 2.46 -14.61 -6.63
CA ALA A 231 1.62 -14.05 -5.57
C ALA A 231 0.16 -13.88 -6.03
N ARG A 232 -0.06 -13.49 -7.30
CA ARG A 232 -1.41 -13.46 -7.88
C ARG A 232 -2.06 -14.85 -7.82
N SER A 233 -1.39 -15.88 -8.32
CA SER A 233 -2.00 -17.21 -8.35
C SER A 233 -2.20 -17.80 -6.94
N ILE A 234 -1.18 -17.79 -6.09
CA ILE A 234 -1.21 -18.48 -4.79
C ILE A 234 -2.03 -17.70 -3.76
N VAL A 235 -1.82 -16.38 -3.66
CA VAL A 235 -2.42 -15.57 -2.59
C VAL A 235 -3.75 -14.98 -3.04
N LEU A 236 -3.78 -14.31 -4.19
CA LEU A 236 -5.00 -13.64 -4.65
C LEU A 236 -6.04 -14.62 -5.20
N GLU A 237 -5.68 -15.52 -6.11
CA GLU A 237 -6.65 -16.35 -6.86
C GLU A 237 -7.06 -17.64 -6.13
N HIS A 238 -6.20 -18.16 -5.25
CA HIS A 238 -6.39 -19.43 -4.52
C HIS A 238 -6.19 -19.34 -2.98
N GLY A 239 -5.88 -18.16 -2.44
CA GLY A 239 -5.61 -17.99 -1.01
C GLY A 239 -6.85 -17.66 -0.18
N VAL A 240 -7.52 -18.68 0.38
CA VAL A 240 -8.72 -18.49 1.23
C VAL A 240 -8.46 -17.57 2.43
N VAL A 241 -7.30 -17.73 3.08
CA VAL A 241 -6.90 -16.88 4.22
C VAL A 241 -6.83 -15.41 3.80
N PHE A 242 -6.29 -15.12 2.62
CA PHE A 242 -6.24 -13.77 2.08
C PHE A 242 -7.65 -13.21 1.84
N TRP A 243 -8.58 -14.01 1.31
CA TRP A 243 -9.95 -13.53 1.08
C TRP A 243 -10.67 -13.15 2.36
N LEU A 244 -10.49 -13.92 3.44
CA LEU A 244 -11.11 -13.65 4.74
C LEU A 244 -10.68 -12.31 5.35
N VAL A 245 -9.47 -11.85 5.04
CA VAL A 245 -8.90 -10.61 5.58
C VAL A 245 -8.88 -9.45 4.57
N SER A 246 -9.43 -9.66 3.37
CA SER A 246 -9.41 -8.70 2.27
C SER A 246 -10.80 -8.10 2.06
N PRO A 247 -11.03 -6.82 2.38
CA PRO A 247 -12.33 -6.16 2.23
C PRO A 247 -12.56 -5.73 0.77
N THR A 248 -12.48 -6.68 -0.18
CA THR A 248 -12.64 -6.41 -1.61
C THR A 248 -13.82 -7.16 -2.20
N PRO A 249 -14.52 -6.60 -3.22
CA PRO A 249 -15.56 -7.33 -3.94
C PRO A 249 -15.05 -8.66 -4.52
N PHE A 250 -13.78 -8.71 -4.94
CA PHE A 250 -13.17 -9.92 -5.48
C PHE A 250 -13.11 -11.01 -4.40
N ALA A 251 -12.54 -10.71 -3.23
CA ALA A 251 -12.46 -11.65 -2.12
C ALA A 251 -13.83 -12.16 -1.67
N ALA A 252 -14.83 -11.27 -1.55
CA ALA A 252 -16.19 -11.65 -1.18
C ALA A 252 -16.82 -12.63 -2.18
N LEU A 253 -16.66 -12.37 -3.49
CA LEU A 253 -17.15 -13.26 -4.55
C LEU A 253 -16.41 -14.60 -4.57
N ARG A 254 -15.10 -14.61 -4.33
CA ARG A 254 -14.32 -15.85 -4.23
C ARG A 254 -14.75 -16.69 -3.02
N LEU A 255 -15.01 -16.08 -1.87
CA LEU A 255 -15.59 -16.75 -0.70
C LEU A 255 -16.99 -17.32 -0.97
N ALA A 256 -17.78 -16.64 -1.82
CA ALA A 256 -19.09 -17.12 -2.27
C ALA A 256 -19.02 -18.21 -3.36
N GLY A 257 -17.82 -18.71 -3.70
CA GLY A 257 -17.64 -19.77 -4.70
C GLY A 257 -17.73 -19.29 -6.16
N VAL A 258 -17.77 -17.98 -6.42
CA VAL A 258 -17.87 -17.45 -7.78
C VAL A 258 -16.58 -17.76 -8.57
N PRO A 259 -16.68 -18.25 -9.81
CA PRO A 259 -15.53 -18.55 -10.66
C PRO A 259 -14.63 -17.34 -10.88
N LEU A 260 -13.33 -17.58 -11.08
CA LEU A 260 -12.29 -16.55 -11.10
C LEU A 260 -12.57 -15.41 -12.09
N ASN A 261 -12.90 -15.75 -13.34
CA ASN A 261 -13.15 -14.76 -14.39
C ASN A 261 -14.37 -13.88 -14.08
N ALA A 262 -15.42 -14.46 -13.50
CA ALA A 262 -16.62 -13.72 -13.10
C ALA A 262 -16.32 -12.79 -11.92
N ALA A 263 -15.52 -13.25 -10.93
CA ALA A 263 -15.08 -12.42 -9.82
C ALA A 263 -14.22 -11.23 -10.29
N TYR A 264 -13.31 -11.43 -11.25
CA TYR A 264 -12.54 -10.34 -11.85
C TYR A 264 -13.44 -9.34 -12.60
N ALA A 265 -14.35 -9.84 -13.44
CA ALA A 265 -15.26 -8.99 -14.21
C ALA A 265 -16.16 -8.15 -13.29
N ALA A 266 -16.70 -8.75 -12.23
CA ALA A 266 -17.52 -8.05 -11.26
C ALA A 266 -16.71 -7.01 -10.48
N HIS A 267 -15.49 -7.34 -10.04
CA HIS A 267 -14.60 -6.39 -9.37
C HIS A 267 -14.27 -5.18 -10.26
N ALA A 268 -13.94 -5.42 -11.53
CA ALA A 268 -13.74 -4.36 -12.52
C ALA A 268 -15.00 -3.52 -12.75
N GLY A 269 -16.18 -4.16 -12.73
CA GLY A 269 -17.48 -3.49 -12.77
C GLY A 269 -17.68 -2.53 -11.60
N VAL A 270 -17.43 -2.99 -10.37
CA VAL A 270 -17.52 -2.16 -9.16
C VAL A 270 -16.54 -0.99 -9.20
N ALA A 271 -15.29 -1.23 -9.61
CA ALA A 271 -14.28 -0.19 -9.75
C ALA A 271 -14.70 0.87 -10.79
N ALA A 272 -15.27 0.45 -11.93
CA ALA A 272 -15.78 1.37 -12.95
C ALA A 272 -16.97 2.21 -12.45
N ILE A 273 -17.89 1.61 -11.69
CA ILE A 273 -19.02 2.33 -11.07
C ILE A 273 -18.50 3.35 -10.06
N ALA A 274 -17.58 2.95 -9.19
CA ALA A 274 -16.99 3.87 -8.21
C ALA A 274 -16.30 5.05 -8.89
N ALA A 275 -15.49 4.79 -9.93
CA ALA A 275 -14.85 5.84 -10.72
C ALA A 275 -15.87 6.77 -11.40
N ALA A 276 -16.95 6.23 -11.94
CA ALA A 276 -18.04 7.01 -12.54
C ALA A 276 -18.76 7.89 -11.51
N CYS A 277 -19.06 7.37 -10.32
CA CYS A 277 -19.65 8.14 -9.22
C CYS A 277 -18.73 9.27 -8.76
N VAL A 278 -17.43 9.01 -8.60
CA VAL A 278 -16.44 10.02 -8.23
C VAL A 278 -16.33 11.10 -9.32
N ALA A 279 -16.26 10.71 -10.60
CA ALA A 279 -16.23 11.66 -11.71
C ALA A 279 -17.52 12.51 -11.74
N TRP A 280 -18.69 11.89 -11.56
CA TRP A 280 -19.98 12.58 -11.53
C TRP A 280 -20.10 13.59 -10.38
N ALA A 281 -19.66 13.20 -9.18
CA ALA A 281 -19.68 14.04 -7.99
C ALA A 281 -18.64 15.17 -8.06
N GLY A 282 -17.47 14.90 -8.66
CA GLY A 282 -16.35 15.83 -8.74
C GLY A 282 -16.41 16.86 -9.88
N THR A 283 -17.30 16.70 -10.86
CA THR A 283 -17.42 17.64 -11.99
C THR A 283 -18.80 18.30 -12.07
N ARG A 284 -18.81 19.59 -12.41
CA ARG A 284 -20.03 20.32 -12.82
C ARG A 284 -20.23 20.31 -14.34
N ASP A 285 -19.29 19.75 -15.10
CA ASP A 285 -19.37 19.70 -16.56
C ASP A 285 -20.41 18.67 -17.03
N VAL A 286 -21.46 19.18 -17.69
CA VAL A 286 -22.57 18.40 -18.24
C VAL A 286 -22.10 17.38 -19.28
N ARG A 287 -21.00 17.62 -20.00
CA ARG A 287 -20.49 16.71 -21.03
C ARG A 287 -19.89 15.44 -20.42
N VAL A 288 -19.13 15.58 -19.33
CA VAL A 288 -18.56 14.44 -18.60
C VAL A 288 -19.67 13.62 -17.94
N ARG A 289 -20.66 14.31 -17.38
CA ARG A 289 -21.88 13.69 -16.85
C ARG A 289 -22.64 12.93 -17.94
N ALA A 290 -22.86 13.52 -19.11
CA ALA A 290 -23.50 12.87 -20.25
C ALA A 290 -22.70 11.65 -20.77
N ALA A 291 -21.37 11.71 -20.77
CA ALA A 291 -20.51 10.58 -21.15
C ALA A 291 -20.63 9.41 -20.16
N VAL A 292 -20.67 9.68 -18.85
CA VAL A 292 -20.93 8.66 -17.81
C VAL A 292 -22.29 7.98 -18.02
N LEU A 293 -23.35 8.76 -18.31
CA LEU A 293 -24.69 8.23 -18.59
C LEU A 293 -24.75 7.41 -19.89
N ALA A 294 -24.04 7.82 -20.94
CA ALA A 294 -23.99 7.09 -22.21
C ALA A 294 -23.33 5.70 -22.06
N VAL A 295 -22.29 5.59 -21.22
CA VAL A 295 -21.64 4.31 -20.89
C VAL A 295 -22.57 3.41 -20.08
N ALA A 296 -23.33 3.98 -19.13
CA ALA A 296 -24.36 3.23 -18.39
C ALA A 296 -25.46 2.69 -19.31
N ARG A 297 -25.92 3.49 -20.28
CA ARG A 297 -27.00 3.12 -21.22
C ARG A 297 -26.60 1.98 -22.18
N ARG A 298 -25.32 1.92 -22.62
CA ARG A 298 -24.82 0.80 -23.46
C ARG A 298 -24.79 -0.55 -22.75
N ARG A 299 -24.75 -0.59 -21.41
CA ARG A 299 -24.82 -1.85 -20.65
C ARG A 299 -26.26 -2.35 -20.45
N ALA A 300 -27.24 -1.45 -20.36
CA ALA A 300 -28.66 -1.81 -20.26
C ALA A 300 -29.21 -2.45 -21.54
N ALA A 301 -28.73 -2.03 -22.72
CA ALA A 301 -29.19 -2.55 -24.01
C ALA A 301 -28.71 -3.98 -24.36
N ARG A 302 -27.84 -4.60 -23.54
CA ARG A 302 -27.36 -5.98 -23.73
C ARG A 302 -28.08 -7.01 -22.83
N ALA A 303 -29.04 -6.59 -22.01
CA ALA A 303 -29.75 -7.44 -21.06
C ALA A 303 -31.24 -7.66 -21.43
N GLN A 304 -31.59 -7.52 -22.71
CA GLN A 304 -32.94 -7.80 -23.20
C GLN A 304 -32.88 -9.09 -24.04
N PRO A 305 -33.36 -10.24 -23.52
CA PRO A 305 -33.49 -11.44 -24.34
C PRO A 305 -34.53 -11.19 -25.42
N ARG A 306 -34.22 -11.61 -26.65
CA ARG A 306 -35.23 -11.80 -27.69
C ARG A 306 -36.03 -13.06 -27.38
#